data_AF-A0A9X1PWD9-F1
#
_entry.id   AF-A0A9X1PWD9-F1
#
_cell.length_a   1.000
_cell.length_b   1.000
_cell.length_c   1.000
_cell.angle_alpha   90.00
_cell.angle_beta   90.00
_cell.angle_gamma   90.00
#
_symmetry.space_group_name_H-M   'P 1'
#
loop_
_entity.id
_entity.type
_entity.pdbx_description
1 polymer ?
#
loop_
_entity_poly.entity_id
_entity_poly.type
_entity_poly.pdbx_seq_one_letter_code
_entity_poly.pdbx_strand_id
1 'polypeptide(L)'
;MSGWLVRPATWHLWGALGVVLGALVVRTARVTSDGGMDNGIVVRAARVWWAGGSPYDDSHFLYLPSAVLAAAPQVLLPRGVLCVLVPVFVTACLVGGWMCALRLYGVPLRSRFAALGLLGLAVGFAPFAHLVLLGNWTATAALALPLGLMLAGRGRW
;
A
#
# COMPACT_ATOMS: atom_id res chain seq x y z
N MET A 1 14.86 -16.89 -20.62
CA MET A 1 13.59 -17.45 -20.12
C MET A 1 12.58 -17.50 -21.25
N SER A 2 12.23 -18.69 -21.72
CA SER A 2 11.28 -18.92 -22.82
C SER A 2 10.10 -19.71 -22.26
N GLY A 3 8.91 -19.13 -22.29
CA GLY A 3 7.72 -19.75 -21.73
C GLY A 3 6.48 -18.88 -21.92
N TRP A 4 5.30 -19.51 -21.90
CA TRP A 4 4.00 -18.85 -22.08
C TRP A 4 3.81 -17.65 -21.13
N LEU A 5 4.32 -17.76 -19.90
CA LEU A 5 4.23 -16.74 -18.84
C LEU A 5 5.03 -15.47 -19.14
N VAL A 6 6.11 -15.55 -19.92
CA VAL A 6 6.97 -14.39 -20.25
C VAL A 6 6.41 -13.60 -21.44
N ARG A 7 5.49 -14.19 -22.21
CA ARG A 7 4.86 -13.54 -23.35
C ARG A 7 3.98 -12.36 -22.90
N PRO A 8 3.71 -11.39 -23.79
CA PRO A 8 2.85 -10.25 -23.48
C PRO A 8 1.46 -10.69 -22.99
N ALA A 9 1.00 -10.02 -21.94
CA ALA A 9 -0.38 -10.08 -21.48
C ALA A 9 -1.30 -9.36 -22.47
N THR A 10 -2.50 -9.89 -22.65
CA THR A 10 -3.55 -9.22 -23.42
C THR A 10 -4.10 -8.04 -22.61
N TRP A 11 -4.69 -7.07 -23.31
CA TRP A 11 -5.29 -5.90 -22.65
C TRP A 11 -6.43 -6.29 -21.71
N HIS A 12 -7.20 -7.34 -22.03
CA HIS A 12 -8.26 -7.88 -21.17
C HIS A 12 -7.74 -8.30 -19.79
N LEU A 13 -6.55 -8.90 -19.76
CA LEU A 13 -5.92 -9.35 -18.52
C LEU A 13 -5.53 -8.16 -17.62
N TRP A 14 -5.00 -7.10 -18.23
CA TRP A 14 -4.73 -5.84 -17.55
C TRP A 14 -6.01 -5.15 -17.07
N GLY A 15 -7.07 -5.19 -17.89
CA GLY A 15 -8.38 -4.69 -17.52
C GLY A 15 -8.96 -5.42 -16.30
N ALA A 16 -8.94 -6.75 -16.30
CA ALA A 16 -9.38 -7.57 -15.17
C ALA A 16 -8.59 -7.25 -13.89
N LEU A 17 -7.26 -7.16 -13.99
CA LEU A 17 -6.41 -6.76 -12.88
C LEU A 17 -6.77 -5.36 -12.35
N GLY A 18 -6.95 -4.39 -13.24
CA GLY A 18 -7.36 -3.03 -12.87
C GLY A 18 -8.71 -3.00 -12.15
N VAL A 19 -9.69 -3.78 -12.64
CA VAL A 19 -11.01 -3.92 -11.99
C VAL A 19 -10.88 -4.53 -10.61
N VAL A 20 -10.10 -5.60 -10.44
CA VAL A 20 -9.90 -6.25 -9.13
C VAL A 20 -9.23 -5.31 -8.14
N LEU A 21 -8.15 -4.64 -8.53
CA LEU A 21 -7.47 -3.68 -7.66
C LEU A 21 -8.37 -2.48 -7.32
N GLY A 22 -9.09 -1.95 -8.31
CA GLY A 22 -10.05 -0.87 -8.11
C GLY A 22 -11.19 -1.27 -7.18
N ALA A 23 -11.76 -2.45 -7.37
CA ALA A 23 -12.81 -2.99 -6.51
C ALA A 23 -12.31 -3.19 -5.07
N LEU A 24 -11.07 -3.66 -4.89
CA LEU A 24 -10.45 -3.78 -3.56
C LEU A 24 -10.32 -2.41 -2.88
N VAL A 25 -9.79 -1.41 -3.60
CA VAL A 25 -9.67 -0.03 -3.08
C VAL A 25 -11.04 0.54 -2.70
N VAL A 26 -12.05 0.43 -3.58
CA VAL A 26 -13.39 0.96 -3.35
C VAL A 26 -14.07 0.24 -2.17
N ARG A 27 -13.97 -1.09 -2.13
CA ARG A 27 -14.50 -1.89 -1.01
C ARG A 27 -13.85 -1.43 0.29
N THR A 28 -12.53 -1.34 0.32
CA THR A 28 -11.81 -0.90 1.52
C THR A 28 -12.23 0.50 1.92
N ALA A 29 -12.26 1.48 1.01
CA ALA A 29 -12.61 2.85 1.33
C ALA A 29 -14.02 2.98 1.95
N ARG A 30 -14.96 2.12 1.53
CA ARG A 30 -16.31 2.03 2.11
C ARG A 30 -16.36 1.33 3.47
N VAL A 31 -15.43 0.41 3.75
CA VAL A 31 -15.36 -0.30 5.03
C VAL A 31 -14.56 0.50 6.06
N THR A 32 -13.52 1.21 5.64
CA THR A 32 -12.67 2.03 6.53
C THR A 32 -13.23 3.41 6.82
N SER A 33 -14.26 3.89 6.11
CA SER A 33 -15.03 5.06 6.52
C SER A 33 -15.54 4.93 7.96
N ASP A 34 -15.81 3.70 8.40
CA ASP A 34 -16.32 3.39 9.74
C ASP A 34 -15.21 3.19 10.80
N GLY A 35 -13.92 3.28 10.44
CA GLY A 35 -12.82 3.38 11.42
C GLY A 35 -11.67 2.37 11.32
N GLY A 36 -11.56 1.57 10.27
CA GLY A 36 -10.62 0.44 10.18
C GLY A 36 -9.18 0.73 9.73
N MET A 37 -8.57 1.87 10.05
CA MET A 37 -7.14 2.09 9.74
C MET A 37 -6.28 1.75 10.97
N ASP A 38 -5.30 0.84 10.84
CA ASP A 38 -4.36 0.46 11.91
C ASP A 38 -3.64 1.68 12.49
N ASN A 39 -3.21 2.59 11.62
CA ASN A 39 -2.56 3.83 12.02
C ASN A 39 -3.54 4.92 12.46
N GLY A 40 -4.83 4.60 12.56
CA GLY A 40 -5.89 5.53 12.95
C GLY A 40 -5.72 6.06 14.37
N ILE A 41 -5.19 5.25 15.28
CA ILE A 41 -4.83 5.69 16.64
C ILE A 41 -3.74 6.76 16.58
N VAL A 42 -2.72 6.56 15.75
CA VAL A 42 -1.61 7.53 15.59
C VAL A 42 -2.09 8.84 14.95
N VAL A 43 -2.94 8.76 13.93
CA VAL A 43 -3.53 9.97 13.30
C VAL A 43 -4.45 10.71 14.26
N ARG A 44 -5.20 10.00 15.10
CA ARG A 44 -6.04 10.61 16.14
C ARG A 44 -5.19 11.33 17.18
N ALA A 45 -4.15 10.67 17.69
CA ALA A 45 -3.18 11.25 18.60
C ALA A 45 -2.50 12.49 18.00
N ALA A 46 -2.14 12.45 16.71
CA ALA A 46 -1.58 13.61 16.01
C ALA A 46 -2.56 14.78 15.88
N ARG A 47 -3.87 14.52 15.70
CA ARG A 47 -4.89 15.58 15.73
C ARG A 47 -5.03 16.20 17.12
N VAL A 48 -4.98 15.38 18.18
CA VAL A 48 -5.02 15.86 19.57
C VAL A 48 -3.81 16.76 19.86
N TRP A 49 -2.62 16.31 19.47
CA TRP A 49 -1.39 17.10 19.58
C TRP A 49 -1.47 18.42 18.80
N TRP A 50 -1.97 18.38 17.57
CA TRP A 50 -2.16 19.57 16.74
C TRP A 50 -3.16 20.57 17.34
N ALA A 51 -4.15 20.09 18.09
CA ALA A 51 -5.11 20.92 18.82
C ALA A 51 -4.56 21.46 20.16
N GLY A 52 -3.30 21.17 20.51
CA GLY A 52 -2.66 21.60 21.76
C GLY A 52 -2.86 20.66 22.95
N GLY A 53 -3.47 19.48 22.74
CA GLY A 53 -3.61 18.45 23.76
C GLY A 53 -2.42 17.48 23.82
N SER A 54 -2.40 16.60 24.81
CA SER A 54 -1.39 15.55 24.93
C SER A 54 -1.88 14.23 24.31
N PRO A 55 -1.14 13.65 23.33
CA PRO A 55 -1.39 12.29 22.83
C PRO A 55 -1.50 11.20 23.90
N TYR A 56 -0.79 11.39 25.01
CA TYR A 56 -0.65 10.42 26.10
C TYR A 56 -1.78 10.51 27.14
N ASP A 57 -2.73 11.43 26.95
CA ASP A 57 -3.94 11.47 27.76
C ASP A 57 -4.88 10.27 27.44
N ASP A 58 -4.69 9.63 26.27
CA ASP A 58 -5.31 8.34 25.94
C ASP A 58 -4.39 7.19 26.40
N SER A 59 -4.86 6.40 27.36
CA SER A 59 -4.12 5.25 27.91
C SER A 59 -3.79 4.17 26.89
N HIS A 60 -4.46 4.16 25.73
CA HIS A 60 -4.19 3.20 24.66
C HIS A 60 -3.11 3.69 23.68
N PHE A 61 -2.62 4.93 23.82
CA PHE A 61 -1.58 5.46 22.97
C PHE A 61 -0.19 5.04 23.47
N LEU A 62 0.30 3.92 22.94
CA LEU A 62 1.60 3.32 23.32
C LEU A 62 2.73 3.63 22.34
N TYR A 63 2.54 4.58 21.42
CA TYR A 63 3.53 4.91 20.39
C TYR A 63 4.53 5.99 20.84
N LEU A 64 5.72 5.95 20.24
CA LEU A 64 6.74 6.99 20.41
C LEU A 64 6.24 8.34 19.87
N PRO A 65 6.73 9.49 20.38
CA PRO A 65 6.36 10.81 19.88
C PRO A 65 6.65 10.98 18.38
N SER A 66 7.66 10.29 17.86
CA SER A 66 7.98 10.28 16.43
C SER A 66 6.85 9.75 15.55
N ALA A 67 5.99 8.87 16.06
CA ALA A 67 4.82 8.38 15.33
C ALA A 67 3.79 9.49 15.09
N VAL A 68 3.62 10.38 16.07
CA VAL A 68 2.74 11.56 15.96
C VAL A 68 3.26 12.49 14.86
N LEU A 69 4.57 12.73 14.83
CA LEU A 69 5.20 13.54 13.77
C LEU A 69 5.06 12.88 12.38
N ALA A 70 5.22 11.56 12.30
CA ALA A 70 5.02 10.82 11.05
C ALA A 70 3.57 10.91 10.53
N ALA A 71 2.59 11.01 11.43
CA ALA A 71 1.18 11.20 11.10
C ALA A 71 0.81 12.66 10.78
N ALA A 72 1.69 13.64 11.03
CA ALA A 72 1.38 15.06 10.86
C ALA A 72 0.85 15.43 9.46
N PRO A 73 1.38 14.91 8.34
CA PRO A 73 0.82 15.20 7.01
C PRO A 73 -0.65 14.75 6.87
N GLN A 74 -1.04 13.69 7.57
CA GLN A 74 -2.40 13.14 7.52
C GLN A 74 -3.39 13.95 8.37
N VAL A 75 -2.90 14.73 9.35
CA VAL A 75 -3.74 15.63 10.15
C VAL A 75 -4.39 16.71 9.28
N LEU A 76 -3.66 17.18 8.27
CA LEU A 76 -4.09 18.23 7.33
C LEU A 76 -5.21 17.75 6.38
N LEU A 77 -5.41 16.44 6.25
CA LEU A 77 -6.38 15.86 5.34
C LEU A 77 -7.71 15.52 6.04
N PRO A 78 -8.86 15.81 5.41
CA PRO A 78 -10.15 15.35 5.89
C PRO A 78 -10.20 13.81 5.94
N ARG A 79 -10.92 13.28 6.94
CA ARG A 79 -11.03 11.82 7.14
C ARG A 79 -11.58 11.09 5.90
N GLY A 80 -12.57 11.66 5.21
CA GLY A 80 -13.11 11.09 3.98
C GLY A 80 -12.07 10.97 2.85
N VAL A 81 -11.13 11.91 2.76
CA VAL A 81 -10.02 11.86 1.81
C VAL A 81 -9.05 10.74 2.19
N LEU A 82 -8.72 10.61 3.48
CA LEU A 82 -7.85 9.53 3.98
C LEU A 82 -8.42 8.14 3.73
N CYS A 83 -9.75 7.96 3.86
CA CYS A 83 -10.40 6.68 3.59
C CYS A 83 -10.21 6.20 2.14
N VAL A 84 -9.99 7.10 1.20
CA VAL A 84 -9.70 6.76 -0.21
C VAL A 84 -8.20 6.74 -0.47
N LEU A 85 -7.48 7.75 0.01
CA LEU A 85 -6.06 7.94 -0.29
C LEU A 85 -5.20 6.83 0.31
N VAL A 86 -5.53 6.34 1.50
CA VAL A 86 -4.76 5.28 2.17
C VAL A 86 -4.84 3.95 1.42
N PRO A 87 -6.02 3.41 1.06
CA PRO A 87 -6.09 2.18 0.25
C PRO A 87 -5.45 2.32 -1.12
N VAL A 88 -5.59 3.49 -1.77
CA VAL A 88 -4.91 3.78 -3.04
C VAL A 88 -3.40 3.74 -2.87
N PHE A 89 -2.87 4.41 -1.84
CA PHE A 89 -1.45 4.46 -1.55
C PHE A 89 -0.87 3.08 -1.25
N VAL A 90 -1.53 2.30 -0.37
CA VAL A 90 -1.09 0.93 -0.05
C VAL A 90 -1.10 0.05 -1.31
N THR A 91 -2.16 0.13 -2.11
CA THR A 91 -2.24 -0.63 -3.37
C THR A 91 -1.11 -0.23 -4.32
N ALA A 92 -0.81 1.07 -4.44
CA ALA A 92 0.30 1.56 -5.27
C ALA A 92 1.66 1.05 -4.76
N CYS A 93 1.90 1.05 -3.45
CA CYS A 93 3.12 0.49 -2.87
C CYS A 93 3.27 -1.01 -3.19
N LEU A 94 2.20 -1.80 -3.05
CA LEU A 94 2.23 -3.22 -3.34
C LEU A 94 2.46 -3.52 -4.83
N VAL A 95 1.75 -2.79 -5.71
CA VAL A 95 1.95 -2.86 -7.17
C VAL A 95 3.38 -2.47 -7.54
N GLY A 96 3.90 -1.38 -6.97
CA GLY A 96 5.25 -0.91 -7.21
C GLY A 96 6.32 -1.88 -6.71
N GLY A 97 6.14 -2.47 -5.53
CA GLY A 97 7.02 -3.50 -4.97
C GLY A 97 7.06 -4.74 -5.86
N TRP A 98 5.90 -5.20 -6.34
CA TRP A 98 5.80 -6.27 -7.32
C TRP A 98 6.56 -5.94 -8.62
N MET A 99 6.37 -4.74 -9.17
CA MET A 99 7.10 -4.30 -10.36
C MET A 99 8.61 -4.25 -10.14
N CYS A 100 9.06 -3.79 -8.97
CA CYS A 100 10.49 -3.77 -8.62
C CYS A 100 11.05 -5.19 -8.52
N ALA A 101 10.32 -6.12 -7.90
CA ALA A 101 10.72 -7.52 -7.85
C ALA A 101 10.85 -8.12 -9.26
N LEU A 102 9.86 -7.90 -10.13
CA LEU A 102 9.95 -8.37 -11.52
C LEU A 102 11.18 -7.82 -12.24
N ARG A 103 11.50 -6.54 -12.05
CA ARG A 103 12.69 -5.92 -12.64
C ARG A 103 13.99 -6.50 -12.08
N LEU A 104 14.07 -6.77 -10.78
CA LEU A 104 15.22 -7.42 -10.14
C LEU A 104 15.48 -8.81 -10.71
N TYR A 105 14.42 -9.59 -10.97
CA TYR A 105 14.52 -10.93 -11.55
C TYR A 105 14.49 -10.95 -13.09
N GLY A 106 14.58 -9.80 -13.77
CA GLY A 106 14.65 -9.72 -15.23
C GLY A 106 13.36 -10.12 -15.96
N VAL A 107 12.21 -10.10 -15.29
CA VAL A 107 10.91 -10.45 -15.88
C VAL A 107 10.29 -9.22 -16.58
N PRO A 108 9.81 -9.34 -17.84
CA PRO A 108 9.16 -8.24 -18.53
C PRO A 108 7.88 -7.79 -17.82
N LEU A 109 7.72 -6.47 -17.59
CA LEU A 109 6.53 -5.93 -16.90
C LEU A 109 5.23 -6.12 -17.68
N ARG A 110 5.31 -6.22 -19.01
CA ARG A 110 4.13 -6.46 -19.86
C ARG A 110 3.78 -7.96 -19.98
N SER A 111 4.49 -8.82 -19.26
CA SER A 111 4.31 -10.27 -19.36
C SER A 111 3.00 -10.74 -18.71
N ARG A 112 2.54 -11.94 -19.10
CA ARG A 112 1.42 -12.63 -18.44
C ARG A 112 1.72 -12.93 -16.99
N PHE A 113 2.96 -13.27 -16.66
CA PHE A 113 3.40 -13.47 -15.28
C PHE A 113 3.19 -12.22 -14.42
N ALA A 114 3.53 -11.05 -14.94
CA ALA A 114 3.38 -9.80 -14.22
C ALA A 114 1.92 -9.55 -13.82
N ALA A 115 0.99 -9.74 -14.76
CA ALA A 115 -0.42 -9.49 -14.53
C ALA A 115 -1.13 -10.63 -13.79
N LEU A 116 -0.90 -11.89 -14.16
CA LEU A 116 -1.50 -13.05 -13.47
C LEU A 116 -0.95 -13.23 -12.05
N GLY A 117 0.34 -13.00 -11.84
CA GLY A 117 0.95 -13.06 -10.51
C GLY A 117 0.32 -12.02 -9.57
N LEU A 118 0.18 -10.78 -10.04
CA LEU A 118 -0.46 -9.73 -9.23
C LEU A 118 -1.95 -9.97 -9.03
N LEU A 119 -2.66 -10.47 -10.05
CA LEU A 119 -4.06 -10.88 -9.94
C LEU A 119 -4.23 -12.00 -8.90
N GLY A 120 -3.35 -13.02 -8.97
CA GLY A 120 -3.32 -14.13 -8.02
C GLY A 120 -3.03 -13.67 -6.61
N LEU A 121 -2.13 -12.72 -6.41
CA LEU A 121 -1.90 -12.09 -5.10
C LEU A 121 -3.14 -11.32 -4.62
N ALA A 122 -3.76 -10.51 -5.49
CA ALA A 122 -4.90 -9.69 -5.11
C ALA A 122 -6.14 -10.52 -4.75
N VAL A 123 -6.38 -11.64 -5.43
CA VAL A 123 -7.57 -12.49 -5.22
C VAL A 123 -7.30 -13.65 -4.26
N GLY A 124 -6.12 -14.26 -4.34
CA GLY A 124 -5.80 -15.50 -3.63
C GLY A 124 -4.97 -15.32 -2.37
N PHE A 125 -4.39 -14.14 -2.13
CA PHE A 125 -3.55 -13.90 -0.96
C PHE A 125 -4.23 -12.95 0.01
N ALA A 126 -4.92 -13.52 1.01
CA ALA A 126 -5.62 -12.75 2.04
C ALA A 126 -4.78 -11.62 2.68
N PRO A 127 -3.47 -11.79 2.95
CA PRO A 127 -2.65 -10.71 3.49
C PRO A 127 -2.54 -9.48 2.56
N PHE A 128 -2.64 -9.64 1.25
CA PHE A 128 -2.67 -8.50 0.31
C PHE A 128 -3.90 -7.63 0.56
N ALA A 129 -5.07 -8.26 0.58
CA ALA A 129 -6.33 -7.59 0.87
C ALA A 129 -6.35 -6.99 2.29
N HIS A 130 -5.78 -7.69 3.28
CA HIS A 130 -5.68 -7.20 4.65
C HIS A 130 -4.76 -5.98 4.76
N LEU A 131 -3.60 -5.95 4.09
CA LEU A 131 -2.73 -4.78 4.11
C LEU A 131 -3.42 -3.54 3.53
N VAL A 132 -4.16 -3.72 2.43
CA VAL A 132 -4.96 -2.63 1.83
C VAL A 132 -6.06 -2.20 2.80
N LEU A 133 -6.75 -3.15 3.45
CA LEU A 133 -7.80 -2.89 4.43
C LEU A 133 -7.27 -2.08 5.63
N LEU A 134 -6.17 -2.53 6.23
CA LEU A 134 -5.58 -1.97 7.45
C LEU A 134 -4.96 -0.58 7.19
N GLY A 135 -4.62 -0.26 5.95
CA GLY A 135 -3.98 1.02 5.64
C GLY A 135 -2.62 1.18 6.31
N ASN A 136 -1.89 0.07 6.45
CA ASN A 136 -0.69 0.02 7.26
C ASN A 136 0.51 0.65 6.51
N TRP A 137 1.20 1.60 7.15
CA TRP A 137 2.42 2.24 6.63
C TRP A 137 3.54 1.24 6.33
N THR A 138 3.51 0.02 6.89
CA THR A 138 4.44 -1.06 6.52
C THR A 138 4.41 -1.41 5.04
N ALA A 139 3.33 -1.09 4.32
CA ALA A 139 3.29 -1.20 2.85
C ALA A 139 4.39 -0.39 2.16
N THR A 140 4.87 0.70 2.77
CA THR A 140 6.00 1.48 2.24
C THR A 140 7.27 0.65 2.18
N ALA A 141 7.53 -0.22 3.16
CA ALA A 141 8.69 -1.12 3.16
C ALA A 141 8.62 -2.14 2.02
N ALA A 142 7.43 -2.63 1.69
CA ALA A 142 7.20 -3.55 0.57
C ALA A 142 7.57 -2.93 -0.79
N LEU A 143 7.55 -1.59 -0.91
CA LEU A 143 8.06 -0.86 -2.06
C LEU A 143 9.54 -0.48 -1.90
N ALA A 144 9.90 0.10 -0.75
CA ALA A 144 11.20 0.72 -0.52
C ALA A 144 12.34 -0.29 -0.58
N LEU A 145 12.15 -1.50 -0.05
CA LEU A 145 13.19 -2.53 -0.03
C LEU A 145 13.57 -3.00 -1.44
N PRO A 146 12.65 -3.48 -2.30
CA PRO A 146 13.02 -3.88 -3.65
C PRO A 146 13.45 -2.69 -4.53
N LEU A 147 12.93 -1.49 -4.29
CA LEU A 147 13.41 -0.28 -4.96
C LEU A 147 14.86 0.01 -4.59
N GLY A 148 15.19 -0.03 -3.30
CA GLY A 148 16.53 0.16 -2.77
C GLY A 148 17.50 -0.86 -3.35
N LEU A 149 17.15 -2.15 -3.35
CA LEU A 149 17.95 -3.19 -4.01
C LEU A 149 18.14 -2.95 -5.51
N MET A 150 17.14 -2.38 -6.19
CA MET A 150 17.23 -2.09 -7.61
C MET A 150 18.14 -0.87 -7.90
N LEU A 151 18.09 0.15 -7.05
CA LEU A 151 19.03 1.29 -7.10
C LEU A 151 20.45 0.82 -6.77
N ALA A 152 20.54 -0.07 -5.79
CA ALA A 152 21.77 -0.65 -5.31
C ALA A 152 22.55 -1.41 -6.38
N GLY A 153 21.86 -2.35 -7.04
CA GLY A 153 22.43 -3.14 -8.13
C GLY A 153 22.82 -2.29 -9.36
N ARG A 154 22.43 -1.02 -9.42
CA ARG A 154 22.81 -0.06 -10.46
C ARG A 154 23.88 0.94 -10.00
N GLY A 155 24.44 0.78 -8.81
CA GLY A 155 25.43 1.71 -8.25
C GLY A 155 24.87 3.11 -7.95
N ARG A 156 23.54 3.23 -7.75
CA ARG A 156 22.85 4.51 -7.46
C ARG A 156 22.43 4.59 -5.99
N TRP A 157 23.37 4.31 -5.09
CA TRP A 157 23.21 4.50 -3.64
C TRP A 157 23.53 5.94 -3.24
#